data_AF-A0A961KWW8-F1
#
_entry.id   AF-A0A961KWW8-F1
#
_cell.length_a   1.000
_cell.length_b   1.000
_cell.length_c   1.000
_cell.angle_alpha   90.00
_cell.angle_beta   90.00
_cell.angle_gamma   90.00
#
_symmetry.space_group_name_H-M   'P 1'
#
loop_
_entity.id
_entity.type
_entity.pdbx_description
1 polymer ?
#
loop_
_entity_poly.entity_id
_entity_poly.type
_entity_poly.pdbx_seq_one_letter_code
_entity_poly.pdbx_strand_id
1 'polypeptide(L)' 'RWREILNTDAAPYGGSGMGNLGGVLAAEDPQGIAAQVNLPPLATLWLEFDPAS' A
#
# COMPACT_ATOMS: atom_id res chain seq x y z
N ARG A 1 -4.93 7.50 -7.26
CA ARG A 1 -4.63 6.24 -6.50
C ARG A 1 -3.34 6.41 -5.70
N TRP A 2 -3.05 5.56 -4.71
CA TRP A 2 -1.72 5.46 -4.10
C TRP A 2 -1.04 4.17 -4.53
N ARG A 3 0.06 4.27 -5.27
CA ARG A 3 0.82 3.12 -5.76
C ARG A 3 1.79 2.64 -4.69
N GLU A 4 1.84 1.33 -4.47
CA GLU A 4 2.84 0.70 -3.61
C GLU A 4 4.16 0.60 -4.39
N ILE A 5 5.11 1.48 -4.07
CA ILE A 5 6.40 1.59 -4.77
C ILE A 5 7.53 0.82 -4.05
N LEU A 6 7.36 0.53 -2.76
CA LEU A 6 8.22 -0.34 -1.98
C LEU A 6 7.40 -1.13 -0.98
N ASN A 7 7.71 -2.42 -0.86
CA ASN A 7 7.20 -3.29 0.19
C ASN A 7 8.33 -4.21 0.65
N THR A 8 8.82 -4.03 1.88
CA THR A 8 9.94 -4.83 2.41
C THR A 8 9.56 -6.29 2.69
N ASP A 9 8.27 -6.64 2.70
CA ASP A 9 7.78 -8.02 2.84
C ASP A 9 7.57 -8.73 1.49
N ALA A 10 7.90 -8.08 0.37
CA ALA A 10 7.79 -8.72 -0.93
C ALA A 10 8.67 -9.99 -1.02
N ALA A 11 8.15 -11.03 -1.68
CA ALA A 11 8.85 -12.32 -1.82
C ALA A 11 10.30 -12.23 -2.35
N PRO A 12 10.64 -11.32 -3.30
CA PRO A 12 12.04 -11.13 -3.73
C PRO A 12 13.00 -10.69 -2.62
N TYR A 13 12.50 -10.11 -1.52
CA TYR A 13 13.27 -9.74 -0.34
C TYR A 13 13.26 -10.83 0.75
N GLY A 14 12.65 -11.99 0.49
CA GLY A 14 12.51 -13.08 1.45
C GLY A 14 11.35 -12.89 2.45
N GLY A 15 10.47 -11.92 2.23
CA GLY A 15 9.26 -11.72 3.02
C GLY A 15 8.13 -12.68 2.65
N SER A 16 6.98 -12.53 3.32
CA SER A 16 5.82 -13.40 3.16
C SER A 16 5.05 -13.18 1.86
N GLY A 17 5.27 -12.04 1.19
CA GLY A 17 4.57 -11.63 -0.02
C GLY A 17 3.22 -10.97 0.24
N MET A 18 2.89 -10.64 1.49
CA MET A 18 1.69 -9.86 1.80
C MET A 18 1.87 -8.40 1.37
N GLY A 19 0.77 -7.73 1.02
CA GLY A 19 0.79 -6.33 0.60
C GLY A 19 -0.51 -5.90 -0.04
N ASN A 20 -0.45 -4.86 -0.86
CA ASN A 20 -1.63 -4.21 -1.43
C ASN A 20 -1.80 -4.46 -2.94
N LEU A 21 -1.20 -5.52 -3.47
CA LEU A 21 -1.32 -5.88 -4.90
C LEU A 21 -1.00 -4.71 -5.86
N GLY A 22 -0.02 -3.89 -5.49
CA GLY A 22 0.45 -2.74 -6.26
C GLY A 22 -0.14 -1.37 -5.87
N GLY A 23 -1.10 -1.28 -4.95
CA GLY A 23 -1.53 0.00 -4.39
C GLY A 23 -2.91 0.00 -3.76
N VAL A 24 -3.31 1.15 -3.23
CA VAL A 24 -4.60 1.35 -2.55
C VAL A 24 -5.37 2.53 -3.15
N LEU A 25 -6.69 2.50 -3.01
CA LEU A 25 -7.58 3.61 -3.35
C LEU A 25 -7.93 4.37 -2.08
N ALA A 26 -7.71 5.68 -2.12
CA ALA A 26 -8.22 6.59 -1.12
C ALA A 26 -9.62 7.04 -1.55
N ALA A 27 -10.58 6.97 -0.63
CA ALA A 27 -11.96 7.38 -0.84
C ALA A 27 -12.41 8.27 0.31
N GLU A 28 -13.46 9.05 0.05
CA GLU A 28 -14.11 9.84 1.09
C GLU A 28 -14.91 8.92 2.02
N ASP A 29 -14.73 9.12 3.32
CA ASP A 29 -15.50 8.53 4.40
C ASP A 29 -15.97 9.65 5.37
N PRO A 30 -16.81 9.34 6.37
CA PRO A 30 -17.29 10.36 7.32
C PRO A 30 -16.20 11.07 8.13
N GLN A 31 -14.96 10.57 8.13
CA GLN A 31 -13.82 11.10 8.89
C GLN A 31 -12.81 11.83 7.99
N GLY A 32 -12.92 11.72 6.66
CA GLY A 32 -12.10 12.43 5.69
C GLY A 32 -11.78 11.56 4.47
N ILE A 33 -10.62 11.79 3.85
CA ILE A 33 -10.13 10.95 2.75
C ILE A 33 -9.18 9.91 3.34
N ALA A 34 -9.54 8.63 3.23
CA ALA A 34 -8.79 7.51 3.80
C ALA A 34 -8.68 6.33 2.84
N ALA A 35 -7.70 5.45 3.06
CA ALA A 35 -7.51 4.21 2.32
C ALA A 35 -7.35 3.03 3.29
N GLN A 36 -7.90 1.87 2.94
CA GLN A 36 -7.61 0.63 3.66
C GLN A 36 -6.28 0.05 3.16
N VAL A 37 -5.38 -0.25 4.09
CA VAL A 37 -4.03 -0.75 3.80
C VAL A 37 -3.82 -2.08 4.50
N ASN A 38 -3.45 -3.11 3.74
CA ASN A 38 -2.89 -4.34 4.29
C ASN A 38 -1.44 -4.05 4.68
N LEU A 39 -1.17 -3.99 5.99
CA LEU A 39 0.16 -3.80 6.55
C LEU A 39 0.76 -5.16 6.94
N PRO A 40 1.78 -5.65 6.23
CA PRO A 40 2.44 -6.90 6.59
C PRO A 40 3.18 -6.78 7.95
N PRO A 41 3.36 -7.89 8.68
CA PRO A 41 4.07 -7.90 9.95
C PRO A 41 5.55 -7.53 9.74
N LEU A 42 6.07 -6.64 10.58
CA LEU A 42 7.47 -6.19 10.57
C LEU A 42 7.95 -5.63 9.21
N ALA A 43 7.03 -5.05 8.43
CA ALA A 43 7.34 -4.49 7.12
C ALA A 43 7.24 -2.96 7.09
N THR A 44 7.90 -2.37 6.09
CA THR A 44 7.73 -0.96 5.72
C THR A 44 7.17 -0.88 4.30
N LEU A 45 6.14 -0.05 4.12
CA LEU A 45 5.55 0.26 2.83
C LEU A 45 5.84 1.71 2.46
N TRP A 46 6.24 1.95 1.21
CA TRP A 46 6.23 3.31 0.64
C TRP A 46 5.11 3.40 -0.40
N LEU A 47 4.30 4.45 -0.25
CA LEU A 47 3.18 4.75 -1.13
C LEU A 47 3.44 6.08 -1.83
N GLU A 48 3.27 6.10 -3.15
CA GLU A 48 3.36 7.30 -3.97
C GLU A 48 1.99 7.66 -4.52
N PHE A 49 1.62 8.93 -4.45
CA PHE A 49 0.39 9.41 -5.07
C PHE A 49 0.53 9.37 -6.59
N ASP A 50 -0.35 8.61 -7.24
CA ASP A 50 -0.46 8.52 -8.70
C ASP A 50 -1.74 9.26 -9.15
N PRO A 51 -1.61 10.49 -9.69
CA PRO A 51 -2.74 11.29 -10.16
C PRO A 51 -3.28 10.83 -11.53
N ALA A 52 -2.59 9.96 -12.25
CA ALA A 52 -2.94 9.57 -13.62
C ALA A 52 -3.83 8.31 -13.69
N SER A 53 -4.32 7.83 -12.53
CA SER A 53 -5.06 6.57 -12.38
C SER A 53 -6.43 6.73 -11.73
#